data_AF-A0AA37L0F7-F1
#
_entry.id   AF-A0AA37L0F7-F1
#
_cell.length_a   1.000
_cell.length_b   1.000
_cell.length_c   1.000
_cell.angle_alpha   90.00
_cell.angle_beta   90.00
_cell.angle_gamma   90.00
#
_symmetry.space_group_name_H-M   'P 1'
#
loop_
_entity.id
_entity.type
_entity.pdbx_description
1 polymer ?
#
loop_
_entity_poly.entity_id
_entity_poly.type
_entity_poly.pdbx_seq_one_letter_code
_entity_poly.pdbx_strand_id
1 'polypeptide(L)'
;MPSAQPASTVSPIKLHLVSQDASQADFRITGQGTASVRLPADSGTRSLTIALRPAKPGKHPAGACGLTVDAACAVLWVEKNGERFELARSTAPKALLQPSANQSYWLSLDSNNRRLRYGKGEMLLHLMQLEYAFPETSDPLGLGALAPTLRHVEVRGAGDHPHLLLRPIPVNLDPAPRVIRPEEITLDLIAENTVSVAQNLPKECQLLYANVAGPNIRLETPDFPEFAQAIQYSIVTPGKMCFEKLKKKAGGEGGFSYLRITLDGNLGDSPGQPYVLEVWPAGSHSPIHDHGQANAIIKVLHGQILIEWFGTLSPQDETSWGHMLAHAGDVTFLTPQYYQIHRLSNPSPRPGGDFCATIQCYRYANKDRQHYEFFDYIDDKEQRIEHFKPDSDWTYREFKQLIQKEWADAMHSPSTSA
;
A
#
# COMPACT_ATOMS: atom_id res chain seq x y z
N MET A 1 -17.55 -10.58 -49.67
CA MET A 1 -16.97 -11.20 -48.46
C MET A 1 -15.59 -10.60 -48.23
N PRO A 2 -15.42 -9.63 -47.32
CA PRO A 2 -14.11 -9.15 -46.93
C PRO A 2 -13.56 -10.01 -45.79
N SER A 3 -12.30 -10.46 -45.93
CA SER A 3 -11.61 -11.29 -44.95
C SER A 3 -11.33 -10.50 -43.66
N ALA A 4 -11.87 -10.97 -42.55
CA ALA A 4 -11.49 -10.49 -41.23
C ALA A 4 -10.03 -10.86 -40.96
N GLN A 5 -9.17 -9.86 -40.78
CA GLN A 5 -7.86 -10.06 -40.16
C GLN A 5 -8.07 -10.50 -38.70
N PRO A 6 -7.26 -11.43 -38.16
CA PRO A 6 -7.36 -11.82 -36.77
C PRO A 6 -6.99 -10.61 -35.90
N ALA A 7 -7.88 -10.28 -34.97
CA ALA A 7 -7.65 -9.28 -33.94
C ALA A 7 -6.35 -9.61 -33.21
N SER A 8 -5.36 -8.72 -33.35
CA SER A 8 -4.19 -8.66 -32.48
C SER A 8 -4.68 -8.54 -31.04
N THR A 9 -4.62 -9.65 -30.30
CA THR A 9 -4.86 -9.63 -28.86
C THR A 9 -3.70 -8.91 -28.20
N VAL A 10 -3.85 -7.60 -28.01
CA VAL A 10 -3.00 -6.83 -27.11
C VAL A 10 -3.17 -7.47 -25.73
N SER A 11 -2.17 -8.25 -25.32
CA SER A 11 -2.14 -8.76 -23.95
C SER A 11 -2.04 -7.56 -23.03
N PRO A 12 -2.94 -7.40 -22.04
CA PRO A 12 -2.78 -6.36 -21.04
C PRO A 12 -1.40 -6.50 -20.40
N ILE A 13 -0.72 -5.37 -20.16
CA ILE A 13 0.57 -5.35 -19.45
C ILE A 13 0.31 -5.94 -18.06
N LYS A 14 0.50 -7.25 -17.92
CA LYS A 14 0.40 -7.92 -16.64
C LYS A 14 1.58 -7.44 -15.80
N LEU A 15 1.29 -6.71 -14.72
CA LEU A 15 2.20 -6.35 -13.63
C LEU A 15 2.69 -7.62 -12.92
N HIS A 16 3.48 -8.44 -13.61
CA HIS A 16 4.09 -9.62 -13.03
C HIS A 16 5.36 -9.22 -12.30
N LEU A 17 5.29 -9.26 -10.97
CA LEU A 17 6.46 -9.20 -10.10
C LEU A 17 7.11 -10.57 -9.99
N VAL A 18 8.44 -10.57 -10.09
CA VAL A 18 9.28 -11.72 -9.78
C VAL A 18 10.08 -11.35 -8.52
N SER A 19 9.83 -12.07 -7.43
CA SER A 19 10.71 -12.06 -6.25
C SER A 19 11.77 -13.13 -6.46
N GLN A 20 13.02 -12.79 -6.22
CA GLN A 20 14.14 -13.73 -6.27
C GLN A 20 14.99 -13.52 -5.03
N ASP A 21 15.25 -14.60 -4.30
CA ASP A 21 16.29 -14.63 -3.27
C ASP A 21 17.65 -14.79 -3.98
N ALA A 22 18.00 -13.78 -4.77
CA ALA A 22 19.16 -13.77 -5.62
C ALA A 22 19.77 -12.37 -5.64
N SER A 23 21.09 -12.28 -5.55
CA SER A 23 21.84 -11.03 -5.72
C SER A 23 21.90 -10.56 -7.17
N GLN A 24 21.35 -11.34 -8.11
CA GLN A 24 21.34 -11.04 -9.54
C GLN A 24 20.03 -11.47 -10.19
N ALA A 25 19.55 -10.67 -11.13
CA ALA A 25 18.34 -10.97 -11.89
C ALA A 25 18.37 -10.22 -13.24
N ASP A 26 17.42 -10.52 -14.12
CA ASP A 26 17.27 -9.80 -15.39
C ASP A 26 15.93 -9.08 -15.42
N PHE A 27 15.94 -7.80 -15.81
CA PHE A 27 14.71 -7.12 -16.21
C PHE A 27 14.05 -7.87 -17.36
N ARG A 28 12.72 -7.86 -17.33
CA ARG A 28 11.88 -8.47 -18.37
C ARG A 28 11.96 -7.68 -19.68
N ILE A 29 12.16 -6.38 -19.60
CA ILE A 29 12.24 -5.48 -20.75
C ILE A 29 13.61 -4.79 -20.70
N THR A 30 14.39 -4.90 -21.76
CA THR A 30 15.69 -4.24 -21.84
C THR A 30 15.50 -2.72 -21.84
N GLY A 31 16.34 -2.01 -21.11
CA GLY A 31 16.37 -0.56 -21.00
C GLY A 31 15.29 0.05 -20.13
N GLN A 32 14.47 -0.76 -19.46
CA GLN A 32 13.46 -0.25 -18.57
C GLN A 32 13.12 -1.22 -17.44
N GLY A 33 12.79 -0.67 -16.27
CA GLY A 33 12.36 -1.46 -15.12
C GLY A 33 12.77 -0.84 -13.81
N THR A 34 12.34 -1.47 -12.73
CA THR A 34 12.72 -1.06 -11.37
C THR A 34 13.20 -2.28 -10.60
N ALA A 35 14.35 -2.16 -9.97
CA ALA A 35 14.90 -3.15 -9.04
C ALA A 35 14.80 -2.61 -7.62
N SER A 36 14.20 -3.37 -6.71
CA SER A 36 14.04 -3.03 -5.31
C SER A 36 14.69 -4.10 -4.44
N VAL A 37 15.47 -3.69 -3.44
CA VAL A 37 16.12 -4.56 -2.47
C VAL A 37 15.62 -4.21 -1.09
N ARG A 38 15.04 -5.18 -0.38
CA ARG A 38 14.67 -5.01 1.03
C ARG A 38 15.85 -5.38 1.92
N LEU A 39 16.26 -4.45 2.78
CA LEU A 39 17.25 -4.70 3.82
C LEU A 39 16.55 -4.85 5.16
N PRO A 40 16.77 -5.97 5.89
CA PRO A 40 16.31 -6.11 7.25
C PRO A 40 16.93 -5.05 8.17
N ALA A 41 16.20 -4.70 9.23
CA ALA A 41 16.78 -3.96 10.34
C ALA A 41 18.00 -4.71 10.89
N ASP A 42 19.04 -3.95 11.25
CA ASP A 42 20.29 -4.45 11.83
C ASP A 42 21.07 -5.44 10.95
N SER A 43 20.87 -5.39 9.62
CA SER A 43 21.58 -6.23 8.64
C SER A 43 23.11 -6.05 8.63
N GLY A 44 23.66 -5.09 9.38
CA GLY A 44 25.08 -4.74 9.36
C GLY A 44 25.53 -4.09 8.04
N THR A 45 24.60 -3.82 7.12
CA THR A 45 24.86 -3.20 5.83
C THR A 45 25.44 -1.81 6.01
N ARG A 46 26.64 -1.57 5.48
CA ARG A 46 27.30 -0.25 5.49
C ARG A 46 27.13 0.51 4.19
N SER A 47 26.97 -0.22 3.09
CA SER A 47 26.75 0.34 1.76
C SER A 47 25.98 -0.68 0.93
N LEU A 48 24.99 -0.20 0.18
CA LEU A 48 24.20 -0.96 -0.78
C LEU A 48 24.52 -0.43 -2.18
N THR A 49 24.74 -1.34 -3.14
CA THR A 49 24.84 -0.99 -4.56
C THR A 49 23.84 -1.82 -5.38
N ILE A 50 23.07 -1.14 -6.22
CA ILE A 50 22.22 -1.74 -7.25
C ILE A 50 22.79 -1.28 -8.60
N ALA A 51 23.31 -2.20 -9.39
CA ALA A 51 23.93 -1.93 -10.68
C ALA A 51 23.14 -2.58 -11.82
N LEU A 52 23.02 -1.85 -12.92
CA LEU A 52 22.38 -2.28 -14.16
C LEU A 52 23.46 -2.47 -15.23
N ARG A 53 23.45 -3.62 -15.90
CA ARG A 53 24.44 -4.02 -16.92
C ARG A 53 23.77 -4.56 -18.19
N PRO A 54 24.44 -4.51 -19.36
CA PRO A 54 23.84 -5.03 -20.60
C PRO A 54 23.65 -6.55 -20.65
N ALA A 55 24.56 -7.30 -20.01
CA ALA A 55 24.53 -8.76 -19.95
C ALA A 55 25.18 -9.27 -18.66
N LYS A 56 25.02 -10.58 -18.39
CA LYS A 56 25.70 -11.28 -17.30
C LYS A 56 27.24 -11.15 -17.45
N PRO A 57 28.00 -11.08 -16.33
CA PRO A 57 29.45 -10.97 -16.36
C PRO A 57 30.12 -12.01 -17.26
N GLY A 58 31.05 -11.59 -18.12
CA GLY A 58 31.90 -12.49 -18.90
C GLY A 58 31.90 -12.34 -20.43
N LYS A 59 31.21 -11.34 -21.01
CA LYS A 59 31.23 -11.14 -22.47
C LYS A 59 31.83 -9.85 -23.03
N HIS A 60 31.85 -8.70 -22.34
CA HIS A 60 32.58 -7.48 -22.78
C HIS A 60 32.77 -6.53 -21.59
N PRO A 61 33.71 -5.56 -21.60
CA PRO A 61 33.68 -4.42 -20.68
C PRO A 61 32.52 -3.50 -21.08
N ALA A 62 31.30 -3.97 -20.82
CA ALA A 62 30.09 -3.25 -21.13
C ALA A 62 29.81 -2.30 -19.96
N GLY A 63 29.62 -1.01 -20.26
CA GLY A 63 29.34 0.01 -19.25
C GLY A 63 28.15 -0.37 -18.36
N ALA A 64 28.02 0.30 -17.23
CA ALA A 64 26.94 0.07 -16.27
C ALA A 64 26.34 1.40 -15.84
N CYS A 65 25.15 1.38 -15.24
CA CYS A 65 24.72 2.50 -14.41
C CYS A 65 24.12 1.95 -13.12
N GLY A 66 24.04 2.77 -12.09
CA GLY A 66 23.57 2.25 -10.82
C GLY A 66 23.38 3.29 -9.75
N LEU A 67 23.07 2.74 -8.58
CA LEU A 67 22.95 3.44 -7.32
C LEU A 67 23.98 2.86 -6.37
N THR A 68 24.67 3.71 -5.62
CA THR A 68 25.34 3.33 -4.37
C THR A 68 24.82 4.21 -3.25
N VAL A 69 24.41 3.62 -2.13
CA VAL A 69 23.91 4.33 -0.96
C VAL A 69 24.60 3.82 0.30
N ASP A 70 24.99 4.74 1.17
CA ASP A 70 25.57 4.48 2.48
C ASP A 70 25.03 5.50 3.52
N ALA A 71 25.63 5.51 4.71
CA ALA A 71 25.24 6.41 5.79
C ALA A 71 25.59 7.89 5.54
N ALA A 72 26.37 8.21 4.52
CA ALA A 72 26.83 9.57 4.21
C ALA A 72 26.19 10.13 2.93
N CYS A 73 25.96 9.29 1.92
CA CYS A 73 25.39 9.74 0.65
C CYS A 73 24.62 8.65 -0.11
N ALA A 74 23.75 9.11 -1.01
CA ALA A 74 23.20 8.32 -2.10
C ALA A 74 23.71 8.91 -3.43
N VAL A 75 24.22 8.05 -4.31
CA VAL A 75 24.86 8.44 -5.58
C VAL A 75 24.30 7.62 -6.72
N LEU A 76 23.71 8.30 -7.71
CA LEU A 76 23.48 7.73 -9.03
C LEU A 76 24.74 7.87 -9.86
N TRP A 77 25.14 6.81 -10.55
CA TRP A 77 26.40 6.77 -11.29
C TRP A 77 26.28 6.02 -12.62
N VAL A 78 27.23 6.26 -13.51
CA VAL A 78 27.46 5.50 -14.75
C VAL A 78 28.92 5.06 -14.82
N GLU A 79 29.16 3.87 -15.36
CA GLU A 79 30.47 3.27 -15.57
C GLU A 79 30.76 3.28 -17.08
N LYS A 80 31.84 3.95 -17.48
CA LYS A 80 32.30 4.06 -18.86
C LYS A 80 33.80 3.76 -18.88
N ASN A 81 34.21 2.83 -19.74
CA ASN A 81 35.61 2.39 -19.86
C ASN A 81 36.23 1.91 -18.52
N GLY A 82 35.42 1.31 -17.64
CA GLY A 82 35.87 0.84 -16.32
C GLY A 82 35.98 1.94 -15.25
N GLU A 83 35.73 3.20 -15.61
CA GLU A 83 35.69 4.33 -14.66
C GLU A 83 34.25 4.67 -14.30
N ARG A 84 34.01 5.00 -13.03
CA ARG A 84 32.69 5.40 -12.52
C ARG A 84 32.60 6.93 -12.44
N PHE A 85 31.54 7.47 -13.05
CA PHE A 85 31.20 8.88 -13.05
C PHE A 85 29.91 9.10 -12.28
N GLU A 86 29.90 10.12 -11.42
CA GLU A 86 28.71 10.55 -10.68
C GLU A 86 27.74 11.27 -11.62
N LEU A 87 26.46 10.88 -11.55
CA LEU A 87 25.37 11.50 -12.28
C LEU A 87 24.59 12.46 -11.38
N ALA A 88 24.31 12.04 -10.16
CA ALA A 88 23.61 12.82 -9.15
C ALA A 88 23.97 12.31 -7.75
N ARG A 89 23.90 13.19 -6.75
CA ARG A 89 24.19 12.88 -5.35
C ARG A 89 23.19 13.56 -4.42
N SER A 90 22.86 12.87 -3.33
CA SER A 90 22.15 13.42 -2.20
C SER A 90 22.86 13.07 -0.89
N THR A 91 22.93 14.04 0.01
CA THR A 91 23.36 13.86 1.41
C THR A 91 22.20 14.08 2.37
N ALA A 92 20.97 14.27 1.85
CA ALA A 92 19.79 14.47 2.68
C ALA A 92 19.49 13.19 3.48
N PRO A 93 19.28 13.25 4.81
CA PRO A 93 19.11 12.06 5.66
C PRO A 93 18.08 11.05 5.14
N LYS A 94 16.95 11.53 4.61
CA LYS A 94 15.90 10.68 4.03
C LYS A 94 16.37 9.83 2.85
N ALA A 95 17.38 10.26 2.11
CA ALA A 95 17.96 9.55 0.97
C ALA A 95 19.02 8.52 1.37
N LEU A 96 19.52 8.56 2.61
CA LEU A 96 20.64 7.74 3.05
C LEU A 96 20.20 6.34 3.48
N LEU A 97 21.19 5.47 3.62
CA LEU A 97 21.01 4.15 4.20
C LEU A 97 20.60 4.29 5.67
N GLN A 98 19.50 3.64 6.04
CA GLN A 98 18.98 3.53 7.40
C GLN A 98 19.12 2.06 7.85
N PRO A 99 20.18 1.72 8.61
CA PRO A 99 20.45 0.34 9.01
C PRO A 99 19.45 -0.20 10.04
N SER A 100 18.81 0.65 10.83
CA SER A 100 17.92 0.28 11.93
C SER A 100 16.47 0.02 11.50
N ALA A 101 16.15 0.17 10.22
CA ALA A 101 14.79 0.03 9.71
C ALA A 101 14.71 -1.09 8.66
N ASN A 102 13.62 -1.86 8.69
CA ASN A 102 13.30 -2.79 7.62
C ASN A 102 12.84 -2.00 6.39
N GLN A 103 13.78 -1.71 5.49
CA GLN A 103 13.62 -0.69 4.47
C GLN A 103 13.94 -1.24 3.09
N SER A 104 13.07 -0.94 2.13
CA SER A 104 13.35 -1.19 0.72
C SER A 104 14.05 0.00 0.07
N TYR A 105 15.02 -0.27 -0.80
CA TYR A 105 15.74 0.71 -1.61
C TYR A 105 15.60 0.30 -3.07
N TRP A 106 15.25 1.23 -3.95
CA TRP A 106 14.97 0.88 -5.34
C TRP A 106 15.67 1.79 -6.34
N LEU A 107 16.07 1.21 -7.47
CA LEU A 107 16.62 1.89 -8.63
C LEU A 107 15.69 1.66 -9.82
N SER A 108 15.26 2.73 -10.46
CA SER A 108 14.37 2.71 -11.62
C SER A 108 15.06 3.29 -12.85
N LEU A 109 15.07 2.53 -13.95
CA LEU A 109 15.59 2.94 -15.25
C LEU A 109 14.44 3.12 -16.23
N ASP A 110 14.40 4.28 -16.87
CA ASP A 110 13.51 4.58 -17.98
C ASP A 110 14.31 5.13 -19.16
N SER A 111 14.69 4.27 -20.09
CA SER A 111 15.37 4.70 -21.31
C SER A 111 14.49 5.54 -22.24
N ASN A 112 13.17 5.30 -22.24
CA ASN A 112 12.24 6.02 -23.13
C ASN A 112 12.09 7.48 -22.70
N ASN A 113 11.92 7.72 -21.40
CA ASN A 113 11.80 9.09 -20.86
C ASN A 113 13.13 9.67 -20.38
N ARG A 114 14.22 8.93 -20.55
CA ARG A 114 15.58 9.33 -20.23
C ARG A 114 15.79 9.67 -18.75
N ARG A 115 15.37 8.76 -17.88
CA ARG A 115 15.39 8.94 -16.42
C ARG A 115 16.06 7.77 -15.72
N LEU A 116 16.85 8.11 -14.70
CA LEU A 116 17.34 7.19 -13.70
C LEU A 116 16.90 7.72 -12.33
N ARG A 117 16.17 6.91 -11.55
CA ARG A 117 15.60 7.33 -10.26
C ARG A 117 15.98 6.39 -9.15
N TYR A 118 16.12 6.95 -7.97
CA TYR A 118 16.28 6.23 -6.73
C TYR A 118 15.22 6.68 -5.73
N GLY A 119 14.68 5.74 -4.97
CA GLY A 119 13.91 6.03 -3.77
C GLY A 119 13.91 4.91 -2.74
N LYS A 120 13.12 5.12 -1.68
CA LYS A 120 13.05 4.25 -0.51
C LYS A 120 11.61 3.93 -0.16
N GLY A 121 11.36 2.68 0.20
CA GLY A 121 10.06 2.17 0.58
C GLY A 121 9.40 1.48 -0.60
N GLU A 122 8.09 1.67 -0.72
CA GLU A 122 7.36 1.23 -1.89
C GLU A 122 7.88 1.90 -3.17
N MET A 123 7.72 1.23 -4.31
CA MET A 123 8.18 1.73 -5.63
C MET A 123 7.20 2.77 -6.18
N LEU A 124 7.09 3.89 -5.46
CA LEU A 124 6.23 5.05 -5.73
C LEU A 124 7.09 6.28 -6.04
N LEU A 125 6.64 7.11 -6.99
CA LEU A 125 7.26 8.37 -7.37
C LEU A 125 7.29 9.35 -6.21
N HIS A 126 6.24 9.40 -5.38
CA HIS A 126 6.22 10.22 -4.16
C HIS A 126 7.35 9.87 -3.18
N LEU A 127 7.84 8.63 -3.21
CA LEU A 127 8.92 8.14 -2.35
C LEU A 127 10.32 8.25 -2.99
N MET A 128 10.41 8.88 -4.17
CA MET A 128 11.67 9.17 -4.84
C MET A 128 12.54 10.12 -4.00
N GLN A 129 13.83 9.79 -3.93
CA GLN A 129 14.83 10.56 -3.20
C GLN A 129 15.85 11.25 -4.10
N LEU A 130 16.08 10.72 -5.31
CA LEU A 130 17.04 11.25 -6.26
C LEU A 130 16.65 10.91 -7.70
N GLU A 131 16.81 11.85 -8.62
CA GLU A 131 16.58 11.66 -10.06
C GLU A 131 17.78 12.21 -10.85
N TYR A 132 18.10 11.53 -11.94
CA TYR A 132 18.95 12.05 -13.01
C TYR A 132 18.23 11.95 -14.36
N ALA A 133 18.15 13.08 -15.06
CA ALA A 133 17.67 13.17 -16.43
C ALA A 133 18.87 13.21 -17.38
N PHE A 134 19.06 12.18 -18.21
CA PHE A 134 20.20 12.18 -19.13
C PHE A 134 19.95 13.06 -20.37
N PRO A 135 20.88 13.96 -20.74
CA PRO A 135 20.65 15.05 -21.68
C PRO A 135 20.50 14.61 -23.15
N GLU A 136 19.48 15.13 -23.84
CA GLU A 136 19.11 14.70 -25.20
C GLU A 136 20.21 14.89 -26.23
N THR A 137 20.72 16.10 -26.26
CA THR A 137 21.91 16.49 -26.99
C THR A 137 23.10 16.48 -26.05
N SER A 138 24.29 16.14 -26.55
CA SER A 138 25.54 16.11 -25.78
C SER A 138 25.46 15.25 -24.52
N ASP A 139 25.49 13.92 -24.70
CA ASP A 139 25.61 12.94 -23.62
C ASP A 139 27.08 12.50 -23.45
N PRO A 140 27.92 13.28 -22.74
CA PRO A 140 29.35 13.01 -22.64
C PRO A 140 29.64 11.67 -21.94
N LEU A 141 28.74 11.23 -21.08
CA LEU A 141 28.87 9.99 -20.32
C LEU A 141 28.26 8.78 -21.05
N GLY A 142 27.56 8.99 -22.16
CA GLY A 142 27.05 7.93 -23.03
C GLY A 142 25.91 7.11 -22.43
N LEU A 143 25.23 7.62 -21.39
CA LEU A 143 24.15 6.90 -20.72
C LEU A 143 22.94 6.69 -21.64
N GLY A 144 22.61 7.63 -22.52
CA GLY A 144 21.54 7.51 -23.50
C GLY A 144 21.76 6.39 -24.51
N ALA A 145 23.01 6.12 -24.89
CA ALA A 145 23.36 4.98 -25.74
C ALA A 145 23.43 3.66 -24.95
N LEU A 146 23.88 3.73 -23.69
CA LEU A 146 24.00 2.57 -22.82
C LEU A 146 22.63 2.06 -22.33
N ALA A 147 21.76 2.96 -21.87
CA ALA A 147 20.52 2.64 -21.18
C ALA A 147 19.62 1.64 -21.94
N PRO A 148 19.37 1.79 -23.26
CA PRO A 148 18.57 0.82 -24.03
C PRO A 148 19.14 -0.60 -24.10
N THR A 149 20.40 -0.80 -23.68
CA THR A 149 21.05 -2.11 -23.65
C THR A 149 20.99 -2.77 -22.28
N LEU A 150 20.70 -2.02 -21.22
CA LEU A 150 20.75 -2.48 -19.83
C LEU A 150 19.60 -3.45 -19.53
N ARG A 151 19.93 -4.58 -18.93
CA ARG A 151 18.93 -5.60 -18.57
C ARG A 151 19.26 -6.31 -17.27
N HIS A 152 20.53 -6.60 -17.06
CA HIS A 152 21.00 -7.39 -15.93
C HIS A 152 21.11 -6.50 -14.68
N VAL A 153 20.59 -6.98 -13.56
CA VAL A 153 20.63 -6.33 -12.24
C VAL A 153 21.61 -7.09 -11.37
N GLU A 154 22.55 -6.37 -10.75
CA GLU A 154 23.47 -6.87 -9.73
C GLU A 154 23.28 -6.09 -8.43
N VAL A 155 23.17 -6.80 -7.31
CA VAL A 155 23.05 -6.24 -5.97
C VAL A 155 24.31 -6.59 -5.17
N ARG A 156 24.88 -5.60 -4.47
CA ARG A 156 26.03 -5.78 -3.58
C ARG A 156 25.76 -5.11 -2.23
N GLY A 157 26.24 -5.73 -1.16
CA GLY A 157 26.11 -5.21 0.20
C GLY A 157 24.79 -5.51 0.90
N ALA A 158 23.97 -6.43 0.37
CA ALA A 158 22.66 -6.79 0.93
C ALA A 158 22.64 -8.17 1.62
N GLY A 159 23.80 -8.64 2.09
CA GLY A 159 23.97 -9.97 2.67
C GLY A 159 23.93 -11.11 1.63
N ASP A 160 23.87 -12.36 2.12
CA ASP A 160 23.93 -13.57 1.29
C ASP A 160 22.61 -13.89 0.57
N HIS A 161 21.48 -13.39 1.09
CA HIS A 161 20.14 -13.65 0.56
C HIS A 161 19.34 -12.35 0.42
N PRO A 162 19.71 -11.47 -0.53
CA PRO A 162 18.97 -10.24 -0.73
C PRO A 162 17.58 -10.53 -1.29
N HIS A 163 16.55 -9.94 -0.68
CA HIS A 163 15.20 -9.98 -1.23
C HIS A 163 15.10 -8.96 -2.38
N LEU A 164 15.41 -9.44 -3.59
CA LEU A 164 15.35 -8.66 -4.82
C LEU A 164 13.99 -8.79 -5.49
N LEU A 165 13.32 -7.66 -5.67
CA LEU A 165 12.04 -7.52 -6.36
C LEU A 165 12.23 -6.73 -7.66
N LEU A 166 11.77 -7.30 -8.78
CA LEU A 166 11.80 -6.62 -10.07
C LEU A 166 10.41 -6.23 -10.55
N ARG A 167 10.29 -4.99 -11.06
CA ARG A 167 9.16 -4.52 -11.87
C ARG A 167 9.59 -4.34 -13.32
N PRO A 168 8.75 -4.74 -14.29
CA PRO A 168 9.06 -4.60 -15.71
C PRO A 168 8.98 -3.15 -16.22
N ILE A 169 8.34 -2.26 -15.44
CA ILE A 169 8.12 -0.87 -15.80
C ILE A 169 8.82 0.07 -14.80
N PRO A 170 9.29 1.23 -15.28
CA PRO A 170 9.86 2.26 -14.41
C PRO A 170 8.81 2.92 -13.52
N VAL A 171 9.29 3.57 -12.46
CA VAL A 171 8.48 4.42 -11.58
C VAL A 171 8.35 5.78 -12.26
N ASN A 172 7.21 6.01 -12.91
CA ASN A 172 6.85 7.27 -13.59
C ASN A 172 5.58 7.91 -13.05
N LEU A 173 4.70 7.10 -12.47
CA LEU A 173 3.37 7.51 -12.07
C LEU A 173 2.90 6.56 -10.97
N ASP A 174 2.29 7.14 -9.94
CA ASP A 174 1.73 6.38 -8.83
C ASP A 174 0.29 5.99 -9.14
N PRO A 175 -0.11 4.75 -8.85
CA PRO A 175 -1.46 4.30 -9.17
C PRO A 175 -2.46 5.00 -8.25
N ALA A 176 -3.35 5.83 -8.80
CA ALA A 176 -4.29 6.61 -7.99
C ALA A 176 -5.07 5.74 -6.98
N PRO A 177 -5.09 6.07 -5.68
CA PRO A 177 -5.57 5.18 -4.62
C PRO A 177 -7.08 4.96 -4.64
N ARG A 178 -7.85 5.89 -5.22
CA ARG A 178 -9.31 5.80 -5.36
C ARG A 178 -9.68 4.95 -6.57
N VAL A 179 -10.57 3.98 -6.38
CA VAL A 179 -11.08 3.09 -7.42
C VAL A 179 -12.52 3.46 -7.76
N ILE A 180 -12.78 3.75 -9.03
CA ILE A 180 -14.14 4.03 -9.54
C ILE A 180 -14.62 2.91 -10.46
N ARG A 181 -15.91 2.91 -10.78
CA ARG A 181 -16.45 1.96 -11.75
C ARG A 181 -16.04 2.36 -13.17
N PRO A 182 -15.87 1.39 -14.08
CA PRO A 182 -15.47 1.69 -15.46
C PRO A 182 -16.40 2.67 -16.18
N GLU A 183 -17.71 2.66 -15.89
CA GLU A 183 -18.67 3.60 -16.48
C GLU A 183 -18.54 5.05 -15.98
N GLU A 184 -17.78 5.30 -14.92
CA GLU A 184 -17.56 6.62 -14.34
C GLU A 184 -16.27 7.28 -14.87
N ILE A 185 -15.44 6.54 -15.62
CA ILE A 185 -14.15 7.04 -16.11
C ILE A 185 -14.35 8.05 -17.24
N THR A 186 -13.56 9.11 -17.24
CA THR A 186 -13.51 10.12 -18.31
C THR A 186 -12.08 10.28 -18.82
N LEU A 187 -11.90 10.95 -19.97
CA LEU A 187 -10.57 11.24 -20.51
C LEU A 187 -9.75 12.11 -19.55
N ASP A 188 -10.38 13.11 -18.92
CA ASP A 188 -9.72 14.02 -17.98
C ASP A 188 -9.25 13.26 -16.73
N LEU A 189 -10.09 12.37 -16.18
CA LEU A 189 -9.72 11.55 -15.02
C LEU A 189 -8.50 10.64 -15.30
N ILE A 190 -8.38 10.14 -16.53
CA ILE A 190 -7.20 9.36 -16.97
C ILE A 190 -5.98 10.28 -17.09
N ALA A 191 -6.12 11.43 -17.74
CA ALA A 191 -5.02 12.37 -17.97
C ALA A 191 -4.44 12.94 -16.66
N GLU A 192 -5.31 13.19 -15.68
CA GLU A 192 -4.93 13.70 -14.36
C GLU A 192 -4.44 12.61 -13.39
N ASN A 193 -4.66 11.33 -13.72
CA ASN A 193 -4.33 10.19 -12.86
C ASN A 193 -4.89 10.35 -11.44
N THR A 194 -6.16 10.72 -11.33
CA THR A 194 -6.85 10.95 -10.05
C THR A 194 -7.62 9.73 -9.56
N VAL A 195 -7.85 8.75 -10.43
CA VAL A 195 -8.61 7.53 -10.15
C VAL A 195 -8.02 6.30 -10.86
N SER A 196 -8.27 5.14 -10.27
CA SER A 196 -8.00 3.82 -10.83
C SER A 196 -9.32 3.10 -11.15
N VAL A 197 -9.23 2.06 -11.97
CA VAL A 197 -10.30 1.06 -12.14
C VAL A 197 -9.78 -0.30 -11.70
N ALA A 198 -10.66 -1.16 -11.18
CA ALA A 198 -10.27 -2.46 -10.63
C ALA A 198 -9.48 -3.31 -11.65
N GLN A 199 -9.76 -3.19 -12.94
CA GLN A 199 -9.08 -3.91 -14.02
C GLN A 199 -7.59 -3.60 -14.13
N ASN A 200 -7.13 -2.46 -13.58
CA ASN A 200 -5.71 -2.11 -13.52
C ASN A 200 -4.99 -2.73 -12.31
N LEU A 201 -5.73 -3.32 -11.37
CA LEU A 201 -5.21 -3.87 -10.12
C LEU A 201 -4.90 -5.38 -10.25
N PRO A 202 -4.13 -5.96 -9.31
CA PRO A 202 -3.94 -7.41 -9.22
C PRO A 202 -5.26 -8.19 -9.18
N LYS A 203 -5.22 -9.46 -9.59
CA LYS A 203 -6.43 -10.28 -9.73
C LYS A 203 -7.18 -10.44 -8.40
N GLU A 204 -6.43 -10.47 -7.31
CA GLU A 204 -6.93 -10.54 -5.95
C GLU A 204 -7.76 -9.29 -5.61
N CYS A 205 -7.25 -8.08 -5.88
CA CYS A 205 -8.00 -6.83 -5.73
C CYS A 205 -9.27 -6.82 -6.60
N GLN A 206 -9.20 -7.34 -7.84
CA GLN A 206 -10.38 -7.41 -8.72
C GLN A 206 -11.50 -8.27 -8.12
N LEU A 207 -11.15 -9.42 -7.53
CA LEU A 207 -12.10 -10.32 -6.89
C LEU A 207 -12.73 -9.66 -5.66
N LEU A 208 -11.89 -9.07 -4.81
CA LEU A 208 -12.32 -8.34 -3.62
C LEU A 208 -13.27 -7.18 -3.98
N TYR A 209 -12.88 -6.36 -4.97
CA TYR A 209 -13.66 -5.22 -5.45
C TYR A 209 -15.04 -5.66 -5.96
N ALA A 210 -15.10 -6.73 -6.75
CA ALA A 210 -16.36 -7.26 -7.28
C ALA A 210 -17.36 -7.65 -6.18
N ASN A 211 -16.90 -8.01 -4.99
CA ASN A 211 -17.75 -8.40 -3.86
C ASN A 211 -18.21 -7.21 -3.01
N VAL A 212 -17.38 -6.17 -2.85
CA VAL A 212 -17.65 -5.09 -1.86
C VAL A 212 -17.97 -3.72 -2.50
N ALA A 213 -17.64 -3.48 -3.76
CA ALA A 213 -17.85 -2.18 -4.39
C ALA A 213 -19.29 -1.96 -4.89
N GLY A 214 -20.12 -3.01 -4.94
CA GLY A 214 -21.48 -2.94 -5.47
C GLY A 214 -22.37 -1.91 -4.75
N PRO A 215 -23.38 -1.32 -5.44
CA PRO A 215 -24.23 -0.26 -4.89
C PRO A 215 -25.13 -0.73 -3.73
N ASN A 216 -25.35 -2.05 -3.61
CA ASN A 216 -26.11 -2.63 -2.50
C ASN A 216 -25.24 -2.98 -1.27
N ILE A 217 -23.91 -2.81 -1.37
CA ILE A 217 -23.03 -2.87 -0.22
C ILE A 217 -23.06 -1.50 0.44
N ARG A 218 -24.01 -1.34 1.36
CA ARG A 218 -24.29 -0.13 2.14
C ARG A 218 -24.60 -0.52 3.58
N LEU A 219 -24.47 0.41 4.51
CA LEU A 219 -24.73 0.14 5.91
C LEU A 219 -26.24 -0.04 6.13
N GLU A 220 -27.08 0.87 5.63
CA GLU A 220 -28.52 0.83 5.75
C GLU A 220 -29.14 -0.24 4.85
N THR A 221 -29.96 -1.10 5.45
CA THR A 221 -30.62 -2.21 4.75
C THR A 221 -32.13 -1.98 4.70
N PRO A 222 -32.86 -2.51 3.70
CA PRO A 222 -34.31 -2.30 3.62
C PRO A 222 -35.08 -2.75 4.87
N ASP A 223 -34.59 -3.76 5.59
CA ASP A 223 -35.16 -4.28 6.84
C ASP A 223 -34.68 -3.54 8.11
N PHE A 224 -33.68 -2.66 7.98
CA PHE A 224 -33.21 -1.80 9.07
C PHE A 224 -32.60 -0.50 8.49
N PRO A 225 -33.44 0.46 8.07
CA PRO A 225 -32.97 1.71 7.46
C PRO A 225 -32.30 2.66 8.45
N GLU A 226 -32.62 2.58 9.74
CA GLU A 226 -32.02 3.39 10.81
C GLU A 226 -30.70 2.82 11.33
N PHE A 227 -30.09 1.83 10.66
CA PHE A 227 -28.97 1.07 11.24
C PHE A 227 -27.79 1.96 11.61
N ALA A 228 -27.44 2.96 10.79
CA ALA A 228 -26.38 3.91 11.14
C ALA A 228 -26.72 4.75 12.39
N GLN A 229 -27.96 5.23 12.49
CA GLN A 229 -28.42 6.02 13.64
C GLN A 229 -28.42 5.18 14.92
N ALA A 230 -28.83 3.91 14.82
CA ALA A 230 -28.81 2.95 15.91
C ALA A 230 -27.38 2.63 16.37
N ILE A 231 -26.42 2.47 15.44
CA ILE A 231 -25.00 2.32 15.77
C ILE A 231 -24.49 3.57 16.49
N GLN A 232 -24.76 4.76 15.96
CA GLN A 232 -24.35 6.02 16.59
C GLN A 232 -24.92 6.14 18.01
N TYR A 233 -26.21 5.84 18.20
CA TYR A 233 -26.84 5.79 19.52
C TYR A 233 -26.13 4.82 20.48
N SER A 234 -25.80 3.61 20.01
CA SER A 234 -25.08 2.61 20.80
C SER A 234 -23.67 3.06 21.19
N ILE A 235 -22.99 3.82 20.31
CA ILE A 235 -21.64 4.34 20.55
C ILE A 235 -21.64 5.45 21.59
N VAL A 236 -22.61 6.38 21.53
CA VAL A 236 -22.57 7.61 22.35
C VAL A 236 -23.33 7.50 23.67
N THR A 237 -24.15 6.47 23.86
CA THR A 237 -25.01 6.33 25.04
C THR A 237 -24.35 5.41 26.09
N PRO A 238 -24.03 5.91 27.30
CA PRO A 238 -23.49 5.08 28.37
C PRO A 238 -24.38 3.87 28.70
N GLY A 239 -23.76 2.72 28.99
CA GLY A 239 -24.48 1.47 29.27
C GLY A 239 -24.99 0.72 28.02
N LYS A 240 -24.81 1.28 26.82
CA LYS A 240 -25.12 0.58 25.56
C LYS A 240 -23.96 -0.29 25.08
N MET A 241 -24.29 -1.27 24.23
CA MET A 241 -23.38 -2.33 23.85
C MET A 241 -22.09 -1.82 23.22
N CYS A 242 -22.17 -0.95 22.19
CA CYS A 242 -20.99 -0.41 21.54
C CYS A 242 -20.17 0.46 22.49
N PHE A 243 -20.82 1.34 23.26
CA PHE A 243 -20.18 2.19 24.26
C PHE A 243 -19.33 1.36 25.25
N GLU A 244 -19.94 0.34 25.88
CA GLU A 244 -19.24 -0.47 26.88
C GLU A 244 -18.11 -1.31 26.27
N LYS A 245 -18.30 -1.83 25.06
CA LYS A 245 -17.26 -2.57 24.34
C LYS A 245 -16.07 -1.66 23.99
N LEU A 246 -16.33 -0.47 23.44
CA LEU A 246 -15.31 0.51 23.10
C LEU A 246 -14.54 0.97 24.34
N LYS A 247 -15.24 1.24 25.44
CA LYS A 247 -14.64 1.59 26.74
C LYS A 247 -13.72 0.48 27.25
N LYS A 248 -14.13 -0.79 27.11
CA LYS A 248 -13.29 -1.95 27.46
C LYS A 248 -12.03 -2.04 26.58
N LYS A 249 -12.17 -1.87 25.26
CA LYS A 249 -11.04 -1.95 24.31
C LYS A 249 -10.01 -0.84 24.51
N ALA A 250 -10.47 0.35 24.85
CA ALA A 250 -9.58 1.48 25.10
C ALA A 250 -8.71 1.28 26.37
N GLY A 251 -9.05 0.33 27.25
CA GLY A 251 -8.31 0.05 28.49
C GLY A 251 -8.33 1.22 29.51
N GLY A 252 -9.21 2.21 29.30
CA GLY A 252 -9.06 3.59 29.78
C GLY A 252 -9.00 4.56 28.61
N GLU A 253 -8.60 5.83 28.81
CA GLU A 253 -8.36 6.74 27.68
C GLU A 253 -7.13 6.27 26.87
N GLY A 254 -7.31 5.97 25.57
CA GLY A 254 -6.19 5.93 24.59
C GLY A 254 -5.84 4.60 23.91
N GLY A 255 -6.57 3.49 24.08
CA GLY A 255 -6.38 2.26 23.28
C GLY A 255 -7.15 2.25 21.94
N PHE A 256 -6.83 1.30 21.04
CA PHE A 256 -7.51 1.08 19.75
C PHE A 256 -9.03 1.12 19.91
N SER A 257 -9.64 2.17 19.36
CA SER A 257 -11.00 2.57 19.73
C SER A 257 -11.98 2.40 18.58
N TYR A 258 -11.87 1.31 17.82
CA TYR A 258 -12.83 0.94 16.79
C TYR A 258 -13.28 -0.52 16.96
N LEU A 259 -14.46 -0.84 16.42
CA LEU A 259 -15.05 -2.18 16.46
C LEU A 259 -14.77 -2.92 15.16
N ARG A 260 -14.49 -4.22 15.25
CA ARG A 260 -14.28 -5.13 14.11
C ARG A 260 -15.42 -6.15 14.07
N ILE A 261 -16.24 -6.12 13.03
CA ILE A 261 -17.40 -7.01 12.86
C ILE A 261 -17.16 -7.89 11.64
N THR A 262 -16.99 -9.20 11.83
CA THR A 262 -16.67 -10.11 10.71
C THR A 262 -17.93 -10.54 9.96
N LEU A 263 -17.87 -10.56 8.63
CA LEU A 263 -19.01 -10.93 7.78
C LEU A 263 -18.98 -12.40 7.35
N ASP A 264 -17.80 -13.03 7.36
CA ASP A 264 -17.59 -14.40 6.90
C ASP A 264 -16.60 -15.17 7.81
N GLY A 265 -16.43 -16.46 7.55
CA GLY A 265 -15.44 -17.31 8.20
C GLY A 265 -13.99 -17.02 7.75
N ASN A 266 -13.03 -17.48 8.54
CA ASN A 266 -11.62 -17.43 8.18
C ASN A 266 -11.30 -18.59 7.22
N LEU A 267 -11.01 -18.26 5.95
CA LEU A 267 -10.65 -19.23 4.91
C LEU A 267 -9.14 -19.52 4.85
N GLY A 268 -8.35 -18.82 5.66
CA GLY A 268 -6.89 -18.94 5.69
C GLY A 268 -6.18 -18.30 4.51
N ASP A 269 -6.86 -17.49 3.68
CA ASP A 269 -6.29 -16.80 2.51
C ASP A 269 -6.13 -15.28 2.72
N SER A 270 -6.19 -14.83 3.97
CA SER A 270 -5.92 -13.46 4.42
C SER A 270 -5.37 -13.45 5.86
N PRO A 271 -4.81 -12.32 6.34
CA PRO A 271 -4.62 -12.13 7.77
C PRO A 271 -6.00 -12.11 8.47
N GLY A 272 -6.33 -13.17 9.19
CA GLY A 272 -7.67 -13.35 9.80
C GLY A 272 -8.81 -13.49 8.79
N GLN A 273 -10.03 -13.11 9.19
CA GLN A 273 -11.21 -13.18 8.32
C GLN A 273 -11.14 -12.16 7.17
N PRO A 274 -11.50 -12.56 5.93
CA PRO A 274 -11.30 -11.74 4.75
C PRO A 274 -12.27 -10.57 4.63
N TYR A 275 -13.42 -10.55 5.32
CA TYR A 275 -14.40 -9.45 5.24
C TYR A 275 -14.75 -8.92 6.63
N VAL A 276 -14.47 -7.63 6.85
CA VAL A 276 -14.67 -6.97 8.14
C VAL A 276 -15.36 -5.63 7.94
N LEU A 277 -16.49 -5.44 8.61
CA LEU A 277 -17.07 -4.12 8.86
C LEU A 277 -16.34 -3.51 10.04
N GLU A 278 -15.71 -2.36 9.84
CA GLU A 278 -15.09 -1.61 10.91
C GLU A 278 -15.91 -0.37 11.21
N VAL A 279 -16.21 -0.18 12.50
CA VAL A 279 -16.98 0.95 13.01
C VAL A 279 -16.05 1.81 13.84
N TRP A 280 -15.83 3.03 13.36
CA TRP A 280 -14.86 4.00 13.82
C TRP A 280 -15.58 5.15 14.53
N PRO A 281 -15.69 5.16 15.87
CA PRO A 281 -16.11 6.33 16.64
C PRO A 281 -15.37 7.60 16.22
N ALA A 282 -16.01 8.75 16.43
CA ALA A 282 -15.39 10.05 16.18
C ALA A 282 -14.01 10.16 16.87
N GLY A 283 -12.99 10.60 16.14
CA GLY A 283 -11.62 10.76 16.63
C GLY A 283 -10.90 9.46 17.00
N SER A 284 -11.42 8.30 16.58
CA SER A 284 -10.70 7.02 16.66
C SER A 284 -9.75 6.86 15.47
N HIS A 285 -8.71 6.07 15.66
CA HIS A 285 -7.72 5.75 14.64
C HIS A 285 -7.13 4.35 14.85
N SER A 286 -6.56 3.80 13.78
CA SER A 286 -5.66 2.64 13.82
C SER A 286 -4.24 3.09 14.20
N PRO A 287 -3.35 2.17 14.61
CA PRO A 287 -1.91 2.49 14.59
C PRO A 287 -1.43 2.64 13.15
N ILE A 288 -0.18 3.06 12.97
CA ILE A 288 0.53 2.85 11.71
C ILE A 288 0.83 1.35 11.60
N HIS A 289 0.37 0.71 10.54
CA HIS A 289 0.46 -0.73 10.39
C HIS A 289 0.63 -1.15 8.93
N ASP A 290 1.07 -2.39 8.72
CA ASP A 290 1.09 -3.08 7.44
C ASP A 290 0.19 -4.33 7.42
N HIS A 291 -0.03 -4.88 6.23
CA HIS A 291 -1.00 -5.95 5.98
C HIS A 291 -0.34 -7.29 5.62
N GLY A 292 0.91 -7.53 6.00
CA GLY A 292 1.54 -8.84 5.86
C GLY A 292 1.62 -9.36 4.42
N GLN A 293 1.77 -8.47 3.43
CA GLN A 293 1.74 -8.79 1.99
C GLN A 293 0.36 -9.23 1.46
N ALA A 294 -0.72 -8.89 2.14
CA ALA A 294 -2.07 -9.02 1.59
C ALA A 294 -2.40 -7.90 0.60
N ASN A 295 -3.31 -8.21 -0.33
CA ASN A 295 -4.04 -7.22 -1.11
C ASN A 295 -5.31 -6.86 -0.35
N ALA A 296 -5.79 -5.62 -0.46
CA ALA A 296 -7.07 -5.25 0.13
C ALA A 296 -7.88 -4.26 -0.71
N ILE A 297 -9.18 -4.25 -0.46
CA ILE A 297 -10.12 -3.22 -0.88
C ILE A 297 -10.81 -2.67 0.35
N ILE A 298 -10.94 -1.35 0.41
CA ILE A 298 -11.63 -0.64 1.49
C ILE A 298 -12.72 0.20 0.85
N LYS A 299 -13.97 0.03 1.29
CA LYS A 299 -15.08 0.90 0.91
C LYS A 299 -15.63 1.60 2.13
N VAL A 300 -15.80 2.92 2.04
CA VAL A 300 -16.47 3.69 3.08
C VAL A 300 -17.98 3.51 2.94
N LEU A 301 -18.65 3.08 4.01
CA LEU A 301 -20.08 2.81 4.06
C LEU A 301 -20.88 3.94 4.73
N HIS A 302 -20.27 4.63 5.69
CA HIS A 302 -20.87 5.75 6.42
C HIS A 302 -19.79 6.74 6.84
N GLY A 303 -20.10 8.04 6.81
CA GLY A 303 -19.18 9.10 7.22
C GLY A 303 -17.98 9.25 6.28
N GLN A 304 -16.80 9.44 6.88
CA GLN A 304 -15.54 9.68 6.19
C GLN A 304 -14.35 9.12 6.97
N ILE A 305 -13.30 8.70 6.26
CA ILE A 305 -12.06 8.20 6.84
C ILE A 305 -10.87 8.92 6.21
N LEU A 306 -9.96 9.42 7.05
CA LEU A 306 -8.66 9.92 6.63
C LEU A 306 -7.70 8.74 6.53
N ILE A 307 -7.07 8.60 5.37
CA ILE A 307 -6.03 7.61 5.07
C ILE A 307 -4.71 8.36 4.98
N GLU A 308 -3.72 7.99 5.78
CA GLU A 308 -2.36 8.52 5.73
C GLU A 308 -1.39 7.40 5.38
N TRP A 309 -0.43 7.65 4.49
CA TRP A 309 0.53 6.64 4.04
C TRP A 309 1.96 6.95 4.47
N PHE A 310 2.71 5.91 4.81
CA PHE A 310 4.08 6.00 5.33
C PHE A 310 5.04 5.20 4.45
N GLY A 311 6.30 5.63 4.40
CA GLY A 311 7.29 5.02 3.49
C GLY A 311 7.81 3.68 4.01
N THR A 312 7.75 3.50 5.33
CA THR A 312 8.29 2.38 6.09
C THR A 312 7.53 2.22 7.40
N LEU A 313 7.39 0.98 7.87
CA LEU A 313 6.91 0.69 9.21
C LEU A 313 8.10 0.80 10.18
N SER A 314 8.30 1.99 10.76
CA SER A 314 9.41 2.25 11.69
C SER A 314 9.00 3.27 12.76
N PRO A 315 9.19 2.96 14.05
CA PRO A 315 8.99 3.93 15.14
C PRO A 315 9.94 5.15 15.07
N GLN A 316 10.98 5.09 14.23
CA GLN A 316 11.93 6.19 14.06
C GLN A 316 11.53 7.15 12.94
N ASP A 317 10.57 6.78 12.10
CA ASP A 317 10.06 7.61 11.01
C ASP A 317 8.57 7.37 10.77
N GLU A 318 7.76 8.14 11.48
CA GLU A 318 6.30 8.17 11.33
C GLU A 318 5.85 9.34 10.45
N THR A 319 6.69 9.78 9.51
CA THR A 319 6.34 10.89 8.61
C THR A 319 5.45 10.39 7.48
N SER A 320 4.20 10.87 7.43
CA SER A 320 3.32 10.60 6.30
C SER A 320 3.83 11.31 5.04
N TRP A 321 3.87 10.59 3.92
CA TRP A 321 4.23 11.15 2.61
C TRP A 321 3.01 11.58 1.79
N GLY A 322 1.80 11.22 2.21
CA GLY A 322 0.58 11.52 1.50
C GLY A 322 -0.66 11.12 2.29
N HIS A 323 -1.79 11.70 1.93
CA HIS A 323 -3.07 11.36 2.54
C HIS A 323 -4.22 11.50 1.54
N MET A 324 -5.35 10.90 1.90
CA MET A 324 -6.63 11.08 1.21
C MET A 324 -7.75 11.04 2.24
N LEU A 325 -8.74 11.92 2.07
CA LEU A 325 -10.02 11.81 2.77
C LEU A 325 -10.99 11.06 1.85
N ALA A 326 -11.46 9.89 2.29
CA ALA A 326 -12.44 9.09 1.58
C ALA A 326 -13.81 9.23 2.24
N HIS A 327 -14.86 9.41 1.43
CA HIS A 327 -16.23 9.59 1.88
C HIS A 327 -17.08 8.36 1.58
N ALA A 328 -18.25 8.24 2.23
CA ALA A 328 -19.21 7.18 1.95
C ALA A 328 -19.42 6.97 0.44
N GLY A 329 -19.23 5.73 -0.02
CA GLY A 329 -19.25 5.34 -1.42
C GLY A 329 -17.87 5.23 -2.08
N ASP A 330 -16.86 5.94 -1.59
CA ASP A 330 -15.49 5.82 -2.10
C ASP A 330 -14.91 4.44 -1.81
N VAL A 331 -14.14 3.96 -2.77
CA VAL A 331 -13.41 2.69 -2.69
C VAL A 331 -11.93 2.97 -2.88
N THR A 332 -11.09 2.40 -2.03
CA THR A 332 -9.64 2.44 -2.15
C THR A 332 -9.07 1.02 -2.17
N PHE A 333 -7.78 0.91 -2.50
CA PHE A 333 -7.09 -0.37 -2.53
C PHE A 333 -5.69 -0.25 -1.91
N LEU A 334 -5.17 -1.40 -1.53
CA LEU A 334 -3.75 -1.60 -1.26
C LEU A 334 -3.30 -2.92 -1.85
N THR A 335 -2.02 -3.00 -2.17
CA THR A 335 -1.34 -4.22 -2.64
C THR A 335 -0.02 -4.32 -1.91
N PRO A 336 0.70 -5.45 -1.95
CA PRO A 336 1.99 -5.55 -1.27
C PRO A 336 3.07 -4.57 -1.78
N GLN A 337 2.79 -3.87 -2.89
CA GLN A 337 3.68 -2.89 -3.49
C GLN A 337 3.19 -1.44 -3.37
N TYR A 338 1.94 -1.22 -2.95
CA TYR A 338 1.32 0.10 -2.91
C TYR A 338 0.40 0.22 -1.70
N TYR A 339 0.61 1.28 -0.93
CA TYR A 339 -0.25 1.71 0.17
C TYR A 339 -0.35 0.68 1.33
N GLN A 340 0.62 -0.24 1.48
CA GLN A 340 0.61 -1.24 2.56
C GLN A 340 0.62 -0.60 3.93
N ILE A 341 1.49 0.40 4.10
CA ILE A 341 1.80 0.98 5.40
C ILE A 341 1.01 2.26 5.54
N HIS A 342 -0.01 2.22 6.39
CA HIS A 342 -0.94 3.32 6.51
C HIS A 342 -1.55 3.44 7.91
N ARG A 343 -2.24 4.56 8.12
CA ARG A 343 -3.11 4.81 9.27
C ARG A 343 -4.48 5.25 8.76
N LEU A 344 -5.53 4.71 9.40
CA LEU A 344 -6.91 5.11 9.18
C LEU A 344 -7.41 5.88 10.41
N SER A 345 -8.01 7.04 10.20
CA SER A 345 -8.52 7.89 11.27
C SER A 345 -9.91 8.41 10.92
N ASN A 346 -10.87 8.35 11.85
CA ASN A 346 -12.12 9.10 11.71
C ASN A 346 -11.83 10.56 12.12
N PRO A 347 -11.83 11.52 11.17
CA PRO A 347 -11.47 12.91 11.46
C PRO A 347 -12.58 13.67 12.20
N SER A 348 -13.75 13.08 12.41
CA SER A 348 -14.85 13.72 13.13
C SER A 348 -14.45 14.03 14.58
N PRO A 349 -14.80 15.21 15.13
CA PRO A 349 -14.42 15.59 16.49
C PRO A 349 -15.14 14.72 17.53
N ARG A 350 -14.47 14.35 18.62
CA ARG A 350 -15.06 13.47 19.66
C ARG A 350 -16.38 14.00 20.25
N PRO A 351 -16.50 15.30 20.63
CA PRO A 351 -17.77 15.81 21.13
C PRO A 351 -18.75 15.99 19.98
N GLY A 352 -19.82 15.19 19.95
CA GLY A 352 -20.92 15.32 18.99
C GLY A 352 -20.58 14.92 17.55
N GLY A 353 -19.39 14.38 17.29
CA GLY A 353 -19.02 13.88 15.97
C GLY A 353 -19.68 12.56 15.63
N ASP A 354 -19.80 12.33 14.33
CA ASP A 354 -20.37 11.11 13.79
C ASP A 354 -19.31 10.00 13.69
N PHE A 355 -19.77 8.75 13.76
CA PHE A 355 -18.91 7.61 13.48
C PHE A 355 -18.64 7.50 11.97
N CYS A 356 -17.63 6.71 11.62
CA CYS A 356 -17.37 6.26 10.26
C CYS A 356 -17.55 4.73 10.23
N ALA A 357 -18.03 4.20 9.12
CA ALA A 357 -18.02 2.77 8.86
C ALA A 357 -17.30 2.45 7.56
N THR A 358 -16.44 1.44 7.58
CA THR A 358 -15.79 0.89 6.38
C THR A 358 -16.06 -0.59 6.28
N ILE A 359 -16.17 -1.13 5.06
CA ILE A 359 -15.95 -2.55 4.82
C ILE A 359 -14.55 -2.70 4.25
N GLN A 360 -13.74 -3.52 4.91
CA GLN A 360 -12.41 -3.90 4.46
C GLN A 360 -12.41 -5.36 4.08
N CYS A 361 -11.73 -5.68 2.99
CA CYS A 361 -11.50 -7.06 2.64
C CYS A 361 -10.11 -7.35 2.13
N TYR A 362 -9.56 -8.50 2.52
CA TYR A 362 -8.15 -8.84 2.36
C TYR A 362 -7.99 -10.18 1.65
N ARG A 363 -6.88 -10.34 0.93
CA ARG A 363 -6.49 -11.61 0.31
C ARG A 363 -5.01 -11.65 -0.05
N TYR A 364 -4.30 -12.72 0.29
CA TYR A 364 -2.96 -12.96 -0.24
C TYR A 364 -3.01 -13.23 -1.75
N ALA A 365 -1.88 -12.98 -2.41
CA ALA A 365 -1.71 -13.41 -3.80
C ALA A 365 -1.85 -14.94 -3.90
N ASN A 366 -2.46 -15.46 -4.97
CA ASN A 366 -2.62 -16.92 -5.14
C ASN A 366 -1.28 -17.70 -5.20
N LYS A 367 -0.17 -16.99 -5.39
CA LYS A 367 1.19 -17.55 -5.40
C LYS A 367 1.86 -17.53 -4.03
N ASP A 368 1.27 -16.85 -3.05
CA ASP A 368 1.73 -16.89 -1.67
C ASP A 368 1.47 -18.29 -1.10
N ARG A 369 2.45 -18.83 -0.38
CA ARG A 369 2.38 -20.15 0.25
C ARG A 369 2.70 -20.13 1.74
N GLN A 370 3.01 -18.96 2.29
CA GLN A 370 3.39 -18.80 3.69
C GLN A 370 2.24 -18.24 4.51
N HIS A 371 1.41 -17.35 3.94
CA HIS A 371 0.21 -16.77 4.55
C HIS A 371 0.46 -16.24 5.97
N TYR A 372 1.07 -15.06 6.08
CA TYR A 372 1.48 -14.47 7.36
C TYR A 372 0.30 -13.86 8.15
N GLU A 373 -0.24 -14.59 9.13
CA GLU A 373 -1.53 -14.29 9.80
C GLU A 373 -1.66 -12.97 10.59
N PHE A 374 -0.65 -12.10 10.60
CA PHE A 374 -0.62 -10.90 11.45
C PHE A 374 -0.61 -9.61 10.63
N PHE A 375 -1.11 -8.55 11.26
CA PHE A 375 -0.78 -7.17 10.89
C PHE A 375 0.34 -6.69 11.78
N ASP A 376 1.41 -6.19 11.19
CA ASP A 376 2.51 -5.58 11.93
C ASP A 376 2.19 -4.11 12.17
N TYR A 377 2.35 -3.63 13.40
CA TYR A 377 2.01 -2.26 13.76
C TYR A 377 3.02 -1.63 14.70
N ILE A 378 3.10 -0.30 14.69
CA ILE A 378 3.88 0.46 15.67
C ILE A 378 3.05 0.57 16.96
N ASP A 379 3.56 0.01 18.05
CA ASP A 379 2.97 0.23 19.37
C ASP A 379 3.38 1.61 19.90
N ASP A 380 2.42 2.52 20.01
CA ASP A 380 2.66 3.90 20.41
C ASP A 380 3.32 4.04 21.79
N LYS A 381 3.10 3.07 22.70
CA LYS A 381 3.62 3.12 24.08
C LYS A 381 5.04 2.56 24.16
N GLU A 382 5.25 1.40 23.55
CA GLU A 382 6.52 0.68 23.60
C GLU A 382 7.50 1.14 22.52
N GLN A 383 7.02 1.90 21.52
CA GLN A 383 7.80 2.41 20.39
C GLN A 383 8.56 1.31 19.66
N ARG A 384 7.87 0.18 19.43
CA ARG A 384 8.38 -1.01 18.74
C ARG A 384 7.32 -1.60 17.82
N ILE A 385 7.78 -2.43 16.89
CA ILE A 385 6.89 -3.19 16.01
C ILE A 385 6.31 -4.36 16.80
N GLU A 386 4.99 -4.50 16.77
CA GLU A 386 4.22 -5.58 17.40
C GLU A 386 3.32 -6.27 16.37
N HIS A 387 2.80 -7.45 16.73
CA HIS A 387 2.02 -8.30 15.84
C HIS A 387 0.57 -8.42 16.32
N PHE A 388 -0.36 -7.89 15.54
CA PHE A 388 -1.79 -8.01 15.80
C PHE A 388 -2.37 -9.20 15.03
N LYS A 389 -2.88 -10.19 15.76
CA LYS A 389 -3.67 -11.28 15.16
C LYS A 389 -5.11 -10.81 15.01
N PRO A 390 -5.63 -10.64 13.77
CA PRO A 390 -6.96 -10.06 13.59
C PRO A 390 -8.05 -10.91 14.24
N ASP A 391 -8.90 -10.25 15.02
CA ASP A 391 -10.03 -10.84 15.71
C ASP A 391 -11.36 -10.14 15.33
N SER A 392 -12.43 -10.59 15.99
CA SER A 392 -13.78 -10.11 15.77
C SER A 392 -14.45 -9.79 17.10
N ASP A 393 -15.10 -8.64 17.16
CA ASP A 393 -15.96 -8.27 18.29
C ASP A 393 -17.31 -8.99 18.21
N TRP A 394 -17.85 -9.16 17.00
CA TRP A 394 -19.11 -9.86 16.68
C TRP A 394 -19.13 -10.34 15.24
N THR A 395 -20.00 -11.32 14.94
CA THR A 395 -20.41 -11.56 13.55
C THR A 395 -21.40 -10.49 13.09
N TYR A 396 -21.45 -10.19 11.78
CA TYR A 396 -22.37 -9.18 11.24
C TYR A 396 -23.84 -9.44 11.59
N ARG A 397 -24.29 -10.70 11.47
CA ARG A 397 -25.69 -11.06 11.77
C ARG A 397 -26.03 -10.82 13.24
N GLU A 398 -25.14 -11.21 14.13
CA GLU A 398 -25.29 -10.98 15.57
C GLU A 398 -25.28 -9.49 15.90
N PHE A 399 -24.30 -8.75 15.38
CA PHE A 399 -24.18 -7.31 15.59
C PHE A 399 -25.45 -6.56 15.15
N LYS A 400 -25.95 -6.84 13.94
CA LYS A 400 -27.17 -6.24 13.41
C LYS A 400 -28.38 -6.52 14.32
N GLN A 401 -28.56 -7.77 14.75
CA GLN A 401 -29.66 -8.16 15.64
C GLN A 401 -29.59 -7.47 17.01
N LEU A 402 -28.41 -7.38 17.60
CA LEU A 402 -28.21 -6.75 18.90
C LEU A 402 -28.47 -5.24 18.83
N ILE A 403 -27.95 -4.55 17.81
CA ILE A 403 -28.22 -3.12 17.59
C ILE A 403 -29.70 -2.87 17.31
N GLN A 404 -30.34 -3.71 16.51
CA GLN A 404 -31.77 -3.57 16.20
C GLN A 404 -32.63 -3.70 17.45
N LYS A 405 -32.32 -4.66 18.33
CA LYS A 405 -33.01 -4.82 19.61
C LYS A 405 -32.79 -3.61 20.51
N GLU A 406 -31.54 -3.18 20.68
CA GLU A 406 -31.21 -2.02 21.52
C GLU A 406 -31.90 -0.73 21.04
N TRP A 407 -32.00 -0.55 19.73
CA TRP A 407 -32.70 0.57 19.10
C TRP A 407 -34.20 0.51 19.33
N ALA A 408 -34.82 -0.67 19.15
CA ALA A 408 -36.23 -0.86 19.41
C ALA A 408 -36.58 -0.54 20.88
N ASP A 409 -35.78 -1.01 21.84
CA ASP A 409 -35.96 -0.72 23.26
C ASP A 409 -35.86 0.80 23.56
N ALA A 410 -34.94 1.50 22.88
CA ALA A 410 -34.81 2.95 23.00
C ALA A 410 -36.02 3.72 22.44
N MET A 411 -36.59 3.26 21.32
CA MET A 411 -37.76 3.89 20.70
C MET A 411 -39.07 3.58 21.44
N HIS A 412 -39.16 2.45 22.15
CA HIS A 412 -40.36 2.06 22.92
C HIS A 412 -40.32 2.47 24.39
N SER A 413 -39.20 2.97 24.90
CA SER A 413 -39.12 3.52 26.25
C SER A 413 -39.90 4.84 26.30
N PRO A 414 -40.99 4.97 27.08
CA PRO A 414 -41.67 6.24 27.23
C PRO A 414 -40.69 7.26 27.81
N SER A 415 -40.65 8.46 27.23
CA SER A 415 -39.85 9.56 27.72
C SER A 415 -40.15 9.78 29.20
N THR A 416 -39.31 9.30 30.09
CA THR A 416 -39.29 9.77 31.47
C THR A 416 -38.70 11.17 31.44
N SER A 417 -39.59 12.14 31.22
CA SER A 417 -39.37 13.54 31.52
C SER A 417 -38.97 13.65 33.00
N ALA A 418 -37.74 14.09 33.24
CA ALA A 418 -37.32 14.70 34.50
C ALA A 418 -36.98 16.16 34.21
#